data_AF-A0A7C6F829-F1
#
_entry.id   AF-A0A7C6F829-F1
#
_cell.length_a   1.000
_cell.length_b   1.000
_cell.length_c   1.000
_cell.angle_alpha   90.00
_cell.angle_beta   90.00
_cell.angle_gamma   90.00
#
_symmetry.space_group_name_H-M   'P 1'
#
loop_
_entity.id
_entity.type
_entity.pdbx_description
1 polymer ?
#
loop_
_entity_poly.entity_id
_entity_poly.type
_entity_poly.pdbx_seq_one_letter_code
_entity_poly.pdbx_strand_id
1 'polypeptide(L)'
;MARTRAMVLAGQDIGALPPVRDVDRRARADGDFRYFCESYFPRLFTLAWSADHLKVIAKIEAAVIRGGLFAMAMPRCSGKTTLCQIAVLWAVLTGRQSFVYLISATAEYADAALNNLKSHLSQNELLLEDYPEAVYPIRLLEGESRRCAGQRYYGALTHIGWTADQIVLPTIPGSRCSGAIIRTSGLLGNIRGAMHIRPDGVSVRPSL
;
A
#
# COMPACT_ATOMS: atom_id res chain seq x y z
N MET A 1 -6.95 -26.92 -27.98
CA MET A 1 -6.95 -25.50 -27.55
C MET A 1 -7.71 -25.26 -26.24
N ALA A 2 -8.89 -25.84 -26.00
CA ALA A 2 -9.67 -25.63 -24.76
C ALA A 2 -8.94 -26.09 -23.46
N ARG A 3 -8.26 -27.25 -23.50
CA ARG A 3 -7.49 -27.79 -22.35
C ARG A 3 -6.33 -26.88 -21.91
N THR A 4 -5.61 -26.33 -22.88
CA THR A 4 -4.50 -25.37 -22.63
C THR A 4 -5.02 -24.09 -21.99
N ARG A 5 -6.16 -23.56 -22.46
CA ARG A 5 -6.76 -22.34 -21.91
C ARG A 5 -7.27 -22.55 -20.48
N ALA A 6 -7.86 -23.71 -20.18
CA ALA A 6 -8.31 -24.07 -18.83
C ALA A 6 -7.12 -24.21 -17.86
N MET A 7 -6.01 -24.81 -18.29
CA MET A 7 -4.79 -24.90 -17.48
C MET A 7 -4.18 -23.52 -17.17
N VAL A 8 -4.17 -22.61 -18.14
CA VAL A 8 -3.69 -21.24 -17.93
C VAL A 8 -4.58 -20.48 -16.94
N LEU A 9 -5.90 -20.61 -17.07
CA LEU A 9 -6.84 -19.97 -16.14
C LEU A 9 -6.72 -20.52 -14.71
N ALA A 10 -6.52 -21.83 -14.56
CA ALA A 10 -6.29 -22.45 -13.26
C ALA A 10 -4.98 -21.98 -12.61
N GLY A 11 -3.92 -21.78 -13.40
CA GLY A 11 -2.65 -21.23 -12.90
C GLY A 11 -2.67 -19.73 -12.61
N GLN A 12 -3.70 -19.02 -13.06
CA GLN A 12 -3.91 -17.59 -12.82
C GLN A 12 -4.76 -17.30 -11.58
N ASP A 13 -5.51 -18.29 -11.10
CA ASP A 13 -6.39 -18.14 -9.94
C ASP A 13 -5.60 -18.36 -8.65
N ILE A 14 -5.62 -17.36 -7.78
CA ILE A 14 -4.93 -17.41 -6.48
C ILE A 14 -5.71 -18.19 -5.42
N GLY A 15 -6.99 -18.51 -5.68
CA GLY A 15 -7.84 -19.28 -4.78
C GLY A 15 -8.09 -18.59 -3.44
N ALA A 16 -8.19 -19.39 -2.38
CA ALA A 16 -8.46 -18.90 -1.03
C ALA A 16 -7.32 -18.04 -0.49
N LEU A 17 -7.67 -16.94 0.19
CA LEU A 17 -6.69 -16.16 0.95
C LEU A 17 -6.38 -16.86 2.28
N PRO A 18 -5.14 -16.79 2.76
CA PRO A 18 -4.83 -17.14 4.15
C PRO A 18 -5.69 -16.31 5.12
N PRO A 19 -6.11 -16.89 6.25
CA PRO A 19 -6.78 -16.13 7.29
C PRO A 19 -5.81 -15.13 7.93
N VAL A 20 -6.34 -14.03 8.46
CA VAL A 20 -5.59 -13.10 9.31
C VAL A 20 -5.07 -13.87 10.52
N ARG A 21 -3.74 -13.88 10.72
CA ARG A 21 -3.09 -14.65 11.78
C ARG A 21 -3.36 -14.06 13.16
N ASP A 22 -3.16 -12.75 13.31
CA ASP A 22 -3.30 -12.05 14.59
C ASP A 22 -4.30 -10.89 14.46
N VAL A 23 -5.56 -11.18 14.76
CA VAL A 23 -6.67 -10.23 14.63
C VAL A 23 -6.53 -9.07 15.63
N ASP A 24 -6.00 -9.34 16.83
CA ASP A 24 -5.83 -8.33 17.87
C ASP A 24 -4.70 -7.36 17.53
N ARG A 25 -3.56 -7.87 17.04
CA ARG A 25 -2.45 -7.06 16.53
C ARG A 25 -2.90 -6.18 15.38
N ARG A 26 -3.63 -6.74 14.42
CA ARG A 26 -4.23 -5.98 13.31
C ARG A 26 -5.17 -4.89 13.81
N ALA A 27 -6.12 -5.22 14.67
CA ALA A 27 -7.11 -4.25 15.17
C ALA A 27 -6.45 -3.09 15.92
N ARG A 28 -5.45 -3.37 16.76
CA ARG A 28 -4.68 -2.34 17.45
C ARG A 28 -3.87 -1.48 16.48
N ALA A 29 -3.17 -2.10 15.55
CA ALA A 29 -2.36 -1.38 14.56
C ALA A 29 -3.20 -0.57 13.57
N ASP A 30 -4.42 -1.01 13.29
CA ASP A 30 -5.35 -0.21 12.53
C ASP A 30 -5.69 1.08 13.28
N GLY A 31 -5.80 1.07 14.61
CA GLY A 31 -6.11 2.26 15.41
C GLY A 31 -4.93 3.16 15.77
N ASP A 32 -3.70 2.64 15.71
CA ASP A 32 -2.49 3.27 16.25
C ASP A 32 -1.33 3.14 15.25
N PHE A 33 -0.99 4.26 14.59
CA PHE A 33 0.06 4.31 13.58
C PHE A 33 1.43 4.03 14.17
N ARG A 34 1.69 4.47 15.40
CA ARG A 34 2.95 4.17 16.08
C ARG A 34 3.08 2.68 16.32
N TYR A 35 2.04 2.04 16.83
CA TYR A 35 2.02 0.60 17.05
C TYR A 35 2.14 -0.17 15.73
N PHE A 36 1.53 0.31 14.64
CA PHE A 36 1.73 -0.24 13.30
C PHE A 36 3.21 -0.19 12.87
N CYS A 37 3.87 0.96 13.06
CA CYS A 37 5.30 1.11 12.78
C CYS A 37 6.16 0.13 13.59
N GLU A 38 5.94 0.07 14.91
CA GLU A 38 6.70 -0.80 15.82
C GLU A 38 6.47 -2.29 15.54
N SER A 39 5.23 -2.68 15.23
CA SER A 39 4.83 -4.08 15.05
C SER A 39 5.28 -4.64 13.70
N TYR A 40 4.98 -3.93 12.60
CA TYR A 40 5.24 -4.46 11.26
C TYR A 40 6.60 -4.06 10.70
N PHE A 41 7.25 -3.02 11.24
CA PHE A 41 8.54 -2.52 10.77
C PHE A 41 9.60 -2.39 11.87
N PRO A 42 9.80 -3.43 12.72
CA PRO A 42 10.70 -3.35 13.88
C PRO A 42 12.15 -3.06 13.50
N ARG A 43 12.57 -3.41 12.28
CA ARG A 43 13.93 -3.14 11.76
C ARG A 43 14.11 -1.70 11.28
N LEU A 44 13.03 -0.96 11.00
CA LEU A 44 13.09 0.45 10.60
C LEU A 44 13.00 1.38 11.80
N PHE A 45 12.25 0.99 12.83
CA PHE A 45 11.98 1.79 14.03
C PHE A 45 12.67 1.19 15.25
N THR A 46 14.01 1.14 15.21
CA THR A 46 14.85 0.56 16.27
C THR A 46 15.20 1.53 17.40
N LEU A 47 15.05 2.84 17.16
CA LEU A 47 15.37 3.89 18.11
C LEU A 47 14.12 4.37 18.85
N ALA A 48 14.31 4.84 20.08
CA ALA A 48 13.23 5.43 20.86
C ALA A 48 12.64 6.67 20.19
N TRP A 49 11.33 6.86 20.33
CA TRP A 49 10.63 8.02 19.81
C TRP A 49 10.94 9.29 20.61
N SER A 50 11.26 10.38 19.91
CA SER A 50 11.39 11.70 20.51
C SER A 50 10.01 12.37 20.63
N ALA A 51 9.93 13.41 21.46
CA ALA A 51 8.71 14.22 21.57
C ALA A 51 8.26 14.80 20.21
N ASP A 52 9.20 15.12 19.32
CA ASP A 52 8.87 15.60 17.99
C ASP A 52 8.34 14.49 17.09
N HIS A 53 8.89 13.27 17.16
CA HIS A 53 8.30 12.14 16.44
C HIS A 53 6.86 11.88 16.88
N LEU A 54 6.56 11.95 18.18
CA LEU A 54 5.20 11.75 18.69
C LEU A 54 4.23 12.82 18.16
N LYS A 55 4.66 14.08 18.07
CA LYS A 55 3.86 15.14 17.43
C LYS A 55 3.60 14.84 15.95
N VAL A 56 4.62 14.36 15.22
CA VAL A 56 4.51 14.02 13.79
C VAL A 56 3.52 12.88 13.58
N ILE A 57 3.67 11.81 14.36
CA ILE A 57 2.78 10.64 14.35
C ILE A 57 1.33 11.08 14.57
N ALA A 58 1.08 11.89 15.60
CA ALA A 58 -0.28 12.37 15.88
C ALA A 58 -0.88 13.19 14.72
N LYS A 59 -0.06 13.98 14.01
CA LYS A 59 -0.54 14.72 12.81
C LYS A 59 -0.79 13.79 11.62
N ILE A 60 0.08 12.79 11.41
CA ILE A 60 -0.10 11.77 10.37
C ILE A 60 -1.39 11.00 10.63
N GLU A 61 -1.62 10.52 11.85
CA GLU A 61 -2.84 9.82 12.25
C GLU A 61 -4.08 10.66 12.00
N ALA A 62 -4.06 11.92 12.43
CA ALA A 62 -5.16 12.84 12.19
C ALA A 62 -5.46 12.99 10.70
N ALA A 63 -4.43 13.20 9.87
CA ALA A 63 -4.60 13.40 8.43
C ALA A 63 -5.09 12.14 7.71
N VAL A 64 -4.59 10.96 8.08
CA VAL A 64 -5.03 9.70 7.46
C VAL A 64 -6.46 9.34 7.86
N ILE A 65 -6.83 9.54 9.14
CA ILE A 65 -8.14 9.16 9.67
C ILE A 65 -9.23 10.17 9.28
N ARG A 66 -8.97 11.47 9.47
CA ARG A 66 -9.97 12.53 9.34
C ARG A 66 -9.79 13.38 8.10
N GLY A 67 -8.69 13.22 7.37
CA GLY A 67 -8.25 14.18 6.37
C GLY A 67 -7.63 15.43 7.02
N GLY A 68 -7.22 16.37 6.16
CA GLY A 68 -6.68 17.66 6.57
C GLY A 68 -5.29 17.94 6.01
N LEU A 69 -4.94 19.22 5.95
CA LEU A 69 -3.67 19.70 5.43
C LEU A 69 -2.78 20.13 6.59
N PHE A 70 -1.55 19.64 6.62
CA PHE A 70 -0.55 20.12 7.55
C PHE A 70 0.80 20.27 6.87
N ALA A 71 1.55 21.29 7.26
CA ALA A 71 2.96 21.44 6.93
C ALA A 71 3.79 21.20 8.19
N MET A 72 4.90 20.49 8.06
CA MET A 72 5.80 20.21 9.17
C MET A 72 7.24 20.21 8.72
N ALA A 73 8.07 20.99 9.42
CA ALA A 73 9.51 20.95 9.29
C ALA A 73 10.09 20.00 10.35
N MET A 74 10.95 19.08 9.91
CA MET A 74 11.70 18.19 10.80
C MET A 74 13.19 18.25 10.46
N PRO A 75 14.09 18.09 11.45
CA PRO A 75 15.53 18.01 11.22
C PRO A 75 15.90 16.97 10.15
N ARG A 76 17.06 17.15 9.51
CA ARG A 76 17.65 16.09 8.67
C ARG A 76 17.96 14.85 9.53
N CYS A 77 18.00 13.68 8.90
CA CYS A 77 18.29 12.40 9.58
C CYS A 77 17.33 11.99 10.71
N SER A 78 16.10 12.53 10.73
CA SER A 78 15.05 12.20 11.72
C SER A 78 14.10 11.07 11.30
N GLY A 79 14.37 10.39 10.19
CA GLY A 79 13.50 9.31 9.69
C GLY A 79 12.17 9.78 9.06
N LYS A 80 12.01 11.09 8.78
CA LYS A 80 10.76 11.63 8.19
C LYS A 80 10.30 10.93 6.91
N THR A 81 11.22 10.57 6.01
CA THR A 81 10.88 9.88 4.76
C THR A 81 10.32 8.50 5.04
N THR A 82 10.93 7.77 5.98
CA THR A 82 10.45 6.46 6.44
C THR A 82 9.05 6.59 7.04
N LEU A 83 8.82 7.56 7.93
CA LEU A 83 7.48 7.80 8.50
C LEU A 83 6.44 8.07 7.40
N CYS A 84 6.73 8.92 6.42
CA CYS A 84 5.81 9.19 5.31
C CYS A 84 5.52 7.92 4.48
N GLN A 85 6.55 7.13 4.14
CA GLN A 85 6.37 5.90 3.37
C GLN A 85 5.49 4.89 4.13
N ILE A 86 5.74 4.68 5.42
CA ILE A 86 4.95 3.75 6.23
C ILE A 86 3.53 4.28 6.47
N ALA A 87 3.34 5.61 6.56
CA ALA A 87 2.02 6.23 6.63
C ALA A 87 1.18 5.96 5.38
N VAL A 88 1.79 5.97 4.19
CA VAL A 88 1.11 5.61 2.94
C VAL A 88 0.60 4.17 2.99
N LEU A 89 1.43 3.22 3.43
CA LEU A 89 1.01 1.81 3.59
C LEU A 89 -0.12 1.68 4.61
N TRP A 90 0.01 2.31 5.78
CA TRP A 90 -1.01 2.27 6.81
C TRP A 90 -2.34 2.85 6.31
N ALA A 91 -2.30 3.97 5.58
CA ALA A 91 -3.49 4.61 5.03
C ALA A 91 -4.26 3.70 4.07
N VAL A 92 -3.56 3.00 3.17
CA VAL A 92 -4.21 2.10 2.20
C VAL A 92 -4.61 0.77 2.81
N LEU A 93 -3.75 0.12 3.61
CA LEU A 93 -4.01 -1.22 4.18
C LEU A 93 -5.17 -1.21 5.18
N THR A 94 -5.33 -0.11 5.90
CA THR A 94 -6.46 0.07 6.82
C THR A 94 -7.75 0.47 6.11
N GLY A 95 -7.71 0.73 4.79
CA GLY A 95 -8.86 1.15 3.99
C GLY A 95 -9.30 2.59 4.23
N ARG A 96 -8.50 3.40 4.94
CA ARG A 96 -8.82 4.80 5.24
C ARG A 96 -8.68 5.71 4.04
N GLN A 97 -7.71 5.42 3.19
CA GLN A 97 -7.45 6.18 1.99
C GLN A 97 -7.41 5.23 0.80
N SER A 98 -8.27 5.53 -0.19
CA SER A 98 -8.45 4.68 -1.35
C SER A 98 -7.52 5.06 -2.51
N PHE A 99 -6.98 6.29 -2.49
CA PHE A 99 -5.96 6.76 -3.41
C PHE A 99 -5.04 7.73 -2.67
N VAL A 100 -3.79 7.31 -2.44
CA VAL A 100 -2.72 8.11 -1.87
C VAL A 100 -1.71 8.52 -2.95
N TYR A 101 -1.33 9.79 -2.98
CA TYR A 101 -0.32 10.33 -3.90
C TYR A 101 0.91 10.81 -3.12
N LEU A 102 2.00 10.04 -3.20
CA LEU A 102 3.27 10.38 -2.56
C LEU A 102 4.16 11.23 -3.48
N ILE A 103 4.32 12.51 -3.15
CA ILE A 103 5.15 13.45 -3.90
C ILE A 103 6.55 13.51 -3.31
N SER A 104 7.57 13.39 -4.15
CA SER A 104 8.98 13.52 -3.79
C SER A 104 9.63 14.73 -4.45
N ALA A 105 10.83 15.12 -3.99
CA ALA A 105 11.53 16.29 -4.53
C ALA A 105 11.87 16.14 -6.02
N THR A 106 12.28 14.95 -6.45
CA THR A 106 12.59 14.61 -7.86
C THR A 106 11.91 13.31 -8.26
N ALA A 107 11.92 12.98 -9.55
CA ALA A 107 11.35 11.74 -10.06
C ALA A 107 12.11 10.50 -9.53
N GLU A 108 13.44 10.57 -9.46
CA GLU A 108 14.28 9.47 -8.97
C GLU A 108 13.98 9.14 -7.50
N TYR A 109 13.75 10.15 -6.67
CA TYR A 109 13.32 9.92 -5.29
C TYR A 109 11.91 9.33 -5.20
N ALA A 110 11.03 9.68 -6.15
CA ALA A 110 9.67 9.14 -6.21
C ALA A 110 9.69 7.65 -6.58
N ASP A 111 10.47 7.28 -7.59
CA ASP A 111 10.66 5.88 -8.02
C ASP A 111 11.30 5.05 -6.91
N ALA A 112 12.33 5.58 -6.26
CA ALA A 112 12.96 4.94 -5.11
C ALA A 112 11.95 4.73 -3.96
N ALA A 113 11.10 5.72 -3.68
CA ALA A 113 10.06 5.59 -2.66
C ALA A 113 9.04 4.51 -3.02
N LEU A 114 8.56 4.46 -4.26
CA LEU A 114 7.63 3.42 -4.70
C LEU A 114 8.26 2.03 -4.59
N ASN A 115 9.53 1.89 -4.99
CA ASN A 115 10.25 0.63 -4.89
C ASN A 115 10.40 0.15 -3.44
N ASN A 116 10.65 1.05 -2.48
CA ASN A 116 10.65 0.70 -1.06
C ASN A 116 9.28 0.16 -0.61
N LEU A 117 8.19 0.81 -1.01
CA LEU A 117 6.82 0.37 -0.68
C LEU A 117 6.53 -1.01 -1.28
N LYS A 118 6.95 -1.24 -2.53
CA LYS A 118 6.86 -2.55 -3.19
C LYS A 118 7.65 -3.61 -2.44
N SER A 119 8.87 -3.31 -2.01
CA SER A 119 9.69 -4.23 -1.22
C SER A 119 8.99 -4.59 0.10
N HIS A 120 8.43 -3.61 0.81
CA HIS A 120 7.67 -3.89 2.03
C HIS A 120 6.46 -4.77 1.78
N LEU A 121 5.63 -4.45 0.79
CA LEU A 121 4.44 -5.24 0.45
C LEU A 121 4.76 -6.63 -0.07
N SER A 122 5.93 -6.83 -0.69
CA SER A 122 6.31 -8.11 -1.26
C SER A 122 7.20 -8.97 -0.37
N GLN A 123 7.77 -8.46 0.73
CA GLN A 123 8.74 -9.21 1.54
C GLN A 123 8.42 -9.22 3.04
N ASN A 124 7.48 -8.41 3.51
CA ASN A 124 7.16 -8.33 4.94
C ASN A 124 6.19 -9.44 5.35
N GLU A 125 6.72 -10.46 6.04
CA GLU A 125 5.94 -11.60 6.51
C GLU A 125 4.85 -11.21 7.52
N LEU A 126 5.08 -10.20 8.38
CA LEU A 126 4.05 -9.75 9.33
C LEU A 126 2.87 -9.07 8.61
N LEU A 127 3.15 -8.36 7.51
CA LEU A 127 2.07 -7.82 6.68
C LEU A 127 1.31 -8.93 5.94
N LEU A 128 1.99 -10.01 5.51
CA LEU A 128 1.33 -11.16 4.91
C LEU A 128 0.41 -11.86 5.91
N GLU A 129 0.87 -12.02 7.15
CA GLU A 129 0.10 -12.62 8.24
C GLU A 129 -1.19 -11.87 8.54
N ASP A 130 -1.13 -10.53 8.60
CA ASP A 130 -2.25 -9.74 9.11
C ASP A 130 -3.04 -8.98 8.05
N TYR A 131 -2.47 -8.74 6.87
CA TYR A 131 -3.15 -8.13 5.73
C TYR A 131 -3.07 -9.04 4.48
N PRO A 132 -3.48 -10.32 4.59
CA PRO A 132 -3.36 -11.29 3.49
C PRO A 132 -4.12 -10.84 2.25
N GLU A 133 -5.24 -10.12 2.40
CA GLU A 133 -6.03 -9.62 1.27
C GLU A 133 -5.29 -8.62 0.38
N ALA A 134 -4.29 -7.92 0.92
CA ALA A 134 -3.43 -7.03 0.15
C ALA A 134 -2.15 -7.75 -0.31
N VAL A 135 -1.51 -8.49 0.60
CA VAL A 135 -0.13 -8.96 0.45
C VAL A 135 -0.03 -10.32 -0.22
N TYR A 136 -0.95 -11.25 0.06
CA TYR A 136 -0.90 -12.59 -0.52
C TYR A 136 -0.97 -12.57 -2.07
N PRO A 137 -1.87 -11.78 -2.71
CA PRO A 137 -1.88 -11.69 -4.17
C PRO A 137 -0.60 -11.07 -4.73
N ILE A 138 0.02 -10.11 -4.02
CA ILE A 138 1.32 -9.54 -4.41
C ILE A 138 2.41 -10.60 -4.34
N ARG A 139 2.42 -11.44 -3.30
CA ARG A 139 3.42 -12.50 -3.10
C ARG A 139 3.42 -13.51 -4.25
N LEU A 140 2.23 -13.87 -4.74
CA LEU A 140 2.04 -14.80 -5.85
C LEU A 140 2.46 -14.24 -7.22
N LEU A 141 2.71 -12.92 -7.32
CA LEU A 141 3.33 -12.37 -8.53
C LEU A 141 4.78 -12.83 -8.66
N GLU A 142 5.46 -13.21 -7.57
CA GLU A 142 6.87 -13.63 -7.56
C GLU A 142 7.81 -12.62 -8.25
N GLY A 143 7.46 -11.32 -8.20
CA GLY A 143 8.21 -10.25 -8.86
C GLY A 143 7.94 -10.11 -10.37
N GLU A 144 7.06 -10.92 -10.95
CA GLU A 144 6.72 -10.86 -12.37
C GLU A 144 5.49 -9.98 -12.62
N SER A 145 5.73 -8.69 -12.92
CA SER A 145 4.66 -7.73 -13.21
C SER A 145 3.73 -8.17 -14.36
N ARG A 146 4.20 -8.96 -15.33
CA ARG A 146 3.33 -9.45 -16.43
C ARG A 146 2.20 -10.35 -15.93
N ARG A 147 2.34 -10.99 -14.76
CA ARG A 147 1.28 -11.82 -14.16
C ARG A 147 0.09 -11.00 -13.64
N CYS A 148 0.28 -9.69 -13.39
CA CYS A 148 -0.78 -8.82 -12.87
C CYS A 148 -2.05 -8.84 -13.72
N ALA A 149 -1.89 -8.74 -15.05
CA ALA A 149 -3.02 -8.68 -15.99
C ALA A 149 -3.84 -9.99 -16.03
N GLY A 150 -3.21 -11.11 -15.70
CA GLY A 150 -3.85 -12.43 -15.71
C GLY A 150 -4.38 -12.88 -14.36
N GLN A 151 -3.94 -12.28 -13.25
CA GLN A 151 -4.24 -12.76 -11.91
C GLN A 151 -5.73 -12.69 -11.59
N ARG A 152 -6.26 -13.79 -11.06
CA ARG A 152 -7.67 -13.97 -10.70
C ARG A 152 -7.83 -14.39 -9.25
N TYR A 153 -8.97 -14.07 -8.67
CA TYR A 153 -9.46 -14.55 -7.39
C TYR A 153 -10.85 -15.16 -7.61
N TYR A 154 -10.96 -16.48 -7.49
CA TYR A 154 -12.18 -17.24 -7.78
C TYR A 154 -12.80 -16.87 -9.14
N GLY A 155 -11.96 -16.90 -10.19
CA GLY A 155 -12.35 -16.61 -11.56
C GLY A 155 -12.48 -15.12 -11.93
N ALA A 156 -12.62 -14.20 -10.96
CA ALA A 156 -12.68 -12.75 -11.21
C ALA A 156 -11.27 -12.15 -11.26
N LEU A 157 -11.01 -11.17 -12.14
CA LEU A 157 -9.71 -10.50 -12.20
C LEU A 157 -9.45 -9.69 -10.93
N THR A 158 -8.24 -9.77 -10.38
CA THR A 158 -7.86 -8.93 -9.23
C THR A 158 -7.57 -7.49 -9.64
N HIS A 159 -7.29 -7.23 -10.92
CA HIS A 159 -6.90 -5.91 -11.43
C HIS A 159 -5.72 -5.27 -10.66
N ILE A 160 -4.88 -6.12 -10.04
CA ILE A 160 -3.66 -5.68 -9.38
C ILE A 160 -2.76 -4.95 -10.38
N GLY A 161 -2.11 -3.87 -9.92
CA GLY A 161 -1.26 -3.02 -10.73
C GLY A 161 0.12 -2.86 -10.10
N TRP A 162 1.17 -3.08 -10.89
CA TRP A 162 2.56 -3.06 -10.41
C TRP A 162 3.49 -2.37 -11.44
N THR A 163 3.27 -1.08 -11.67
CA THR A 163 4.00 -0.25 -12.67
C THR A 163 5.12 0.56 -12.03
N ALA A 164 5.94 1.25 -12.82
CA ALA A 164 7.07 2.03 -12.31
C ALA A 164 6.65 3.21 -11.41
N ASP A 165 5.45 3.76 -11.60
CA ASP A 165 4.94 4.98 -10.98
C ASP A 165 3.71 4.76 -10.08
N GLN A 166 3.15 3.54 -10.09
CA GLN A 166 1.91 3.22 -9.39
C GLN A 166 1.86 1.77 -8.88
N ILE A 167 1.23 1.61 -7.72
CA ILE A 167 0.73 0.35 -7.19
C ILE A 167 -0.79 0.45 -7.13
N VAL A 168 -1.48 -0.57 -7.65
CA VAL A 168 -2.91 -0.79 -7.42
C VAL A 168 -3.05 -2.09 -6.66
N LEU A 169 -3.54 -2.02 -5.42
CA LEU A 169 -3.78 -3.20 -4.59
C LEU A 169 -4.84 -4.10 -5.23
N PRO A 170 -4.76 -5.42 -5.01
CA PRO A 170 -5.69 -6.37 -5.60
C PRO A 170 -7.14 -6.05 -5.18
N THR A 171 -8.05 -6.20 -6.15
CA THR A 171 -9.49 -6.07 -5.95
C THR A 171 -10.00 -7.39 -5.40
N ILE A 172 -10.14 -7.45 -4.08
CA ILE A 172 -10.66 -8.59 -3.34
C ILE A 172 -12.02 -8.20 -2.74
N PRO A 173 -13.11 -8.95 -3.00
CA PRO A 173 -14.40 -8.74 -2.35
C PRO A 173 -14.29 -8.78 -0.82
N GLY A 174 -14.89 -7.82 -0.13
CA GLY A 174 -14.85 -7.72 1.34
C GLY A 174 -13.54 -7.15 1.92
N SER A 175 -12.51 -6.93 1.10
CA SER A 175 -11.28 -6.25 1.53
C SER A 175 -11.51 -4.75 1.72
N ARG A 176 -10.98 -4.20 2.82
CA ARG A 176 -11.03 -2.75 3.11
C ARG A 176 -10.12 -1.93 2.18
N CYS A 177 -9.06 -2.55 1.66
CA CYS A 177 -8.07 -1.92 0.80
C CYS A 177 -8.23 -2.33 -0.68
N SER A 178 -9.40 -2.88 -1.02
CA SER A 178 -9.70 -3.39 -2.37
C SER A 178 -9.54 -2.30 -3.43
N GLY A 179 -8.65 -2.54 -4.40
CA GLY A 179 -8.38 -1.56 -5.47
C GLY A 179 -7.85 -0.21 -4.96
N ALA A 180 -7.21 -0.19 -3.79
CA ALA A 180 -6.56 1.03 -3.29
C ALA A 180 -5.29 1.34 -4.09
N ILE A 181 -4.99 2.62 -4.21
CA ILE A 181 -3.99 3.11 -5.15
C ILE A 181 -2.90 3.89 -4.40
N ILE A 182 -1.65 3.59 -4.72
CA ILE A 182 -0.50 4.42 -4.37
C ILE A 182 0.13 4.90 -5.67
N ARG A 183 0.24 6.21 -5.86
CA ARG A 183 0.97 6.81 -6.99
C ARG A 183 2.09 7.69 -6.47
N THR A 184 3.19 7.75 -7.21
CA THR A 184 4.35 8.58 -6.88
C THR A 184 4.71 9.51 -8.02
N SER A 185 5.22 10.70 -7.71
CA SER A 185 5.81 11.62 -8.70
C SER A 185 6.81 12.56 -8.05
N GLY A 186 7.77 13.04 -8.84
CA GLY A 186 8.58 14.21 -8.49
C GLY A 186 7.75 15.50 -8.51
N LEU A 187 8.28 16.54 -7.86
CA LEU A 187 7.61 17.84 -7.69
C LEU A 187 7.27 18.53 -9.03
N LEU A 188 8.09 18.31 -10.05
CA LEU A 188 7.91 18.85 -11.41
C LEU A 188 7.04 17.96 -12.32
N GLY A 189 6.56 16.82 -11.82
CA GLY A 189 5.73 15.91 -12.60
C GLY A 189 4.28 16.40 -12.75
N ASN A 190 3.52 15.71 -13.60
CA ASN A 190 2.10 16.01 -13.84
C ASN A 190 1.23 15.53 -12.66
N ILE A 191 1.26 16.29 -11.56
CA ILE A 191 0.53 15.98 -10.33
C ILE A 191 -0.94 16.45 -10.42
N ARG A 192 -1.20 17.56 -11.11
CA ARG A 192 -2.54 18.15 -11.23
C ARG A 192 -3.44 17.30 -12.12
N GLY A 193 -4.70 17.15 -11.73
CA GLY A 193 -5.69 16.39 -12.48
C GLY A 193 -5.55 14.87 -12.36
N ALA A 194 -4.70 14.40 -11.43
CA ALA A 194 -4.50 12.97 -11.22
C ALA A 194 -5.82 12.24 -10.93
N MET A 195 -6.07 11.21 -11.73
CA MET A 195 -7.23 10.35 -11.59
C MET A 195 -6.91 8.91 -11.95
N HIS A 196 -7.78 8.01 -11.53
CA HIS A 196 -7.75 6.61 -11.93
C HIS A 196 -9.19 6.12 -12.10
N ILE A 197 -9.45 5.35 -13.16
CA ILE A 197 -10.75 4.74 -13.41
C ILE A 197 -10.64 3.29 -12.93
N ARG A 198 -11.44 2.93 -11.95
CA ARG A 198 -11.49 1.58 -11.41
C ARG A 198 -12.21 0.62 -12.38
N PRO A 199 -12.06 -0.70 -12.20
CA PRO A 199 -12.76 -1.69 -13.04
C PRO A 199 -14.30 -1.56 -13.04
N ASP A 200 -14.88 -0.99 -11.98
CA ASP A 200 -16.31 -0.68 -11.86
C ASP A 200 -16.73 0.59 -12.64
N GLY A 201 -15.79 1.27 -13.30
CA GLY A 201 -15.99 2.53 -14.02
C GLY A 201 -15.95 3.79 -13.13
N VAL A 202 -15.78 3.64 -11.82
CA VAL A 202 -15.73 4.78 -10.90
C VAL A 202 -14.40 5.51 -11.04
N SER A 203 -14.48 6.82 -11.28
CA SER A 203 -13.33 7.71 -11.29
C SER A 203 -12.96 8.10 -9.86
N VAL A 204 -11.80 7.67 -9.39
CA VAL A 204 -11.24 8.05 -8.10
C VAL A 204 -10.16 9.13 -8.24
N ARG A 205 -10.06 10.00 -7.23
CA ARG A 205 -9.10 11.09 -7.11
C ARG A 205 -8.25 10.87 -5.84
N PRO A 206 -7.02 11.42 -5.78
CA PRO A 206 -6.23 11.39 -4.55
C PRO A 206 -7.00 11.99 -3.39
N SER A 207 -7.06 11.26 -2.28
CA SER A 207 -7.68 11.69 -1.03
C SER A 207 -6.65 11.95 0.08
N LEU A 208 -5.38 11.56 -0.16
CA LEU A 208 -4.20 11.86 0.65
C LEU A 208 -3.00 12.18 -0.24
#